data_AF-A0A101ND17-F1
#
_entry.id   AF-A0A101ND17-F1
#
_cell.length_a   1.000
_cell.length_b   1.000
_cell.length_c   1.000
_cell.angle_alpha   90.00
_cell.angle_beta   90.00
_cell.angle_gamma   90.00
#
_symmetry.space_group_name_H-M   'P 1'
#
loop_
_entity.id
_entity.type
_entity.pdbx_description
1 polymer ?
#
loop_
_entity_poly.entity_id
_entity_poly.type
_entity_poly.pdbx_seq_one_letter_code
_entity_poly.pdbx_strand_id
1 'polypeptide(L)'
;MTANVLRVKNTWRFTLSHATPHSSAAAAIWEEIDTYTVELLARAQKERLLAPDADLDWTRQVYYALLGEALDRPGADQDPAAQDPDALVALVIDTLLHGAGPRG
;
A
#
# COMPACT_ATOMS: atom_id res chain seq x y z
N MET A 1 7.32 19.81 4.42
CA MET A 1 6.48 18.75 3.83
C MET A 1 5.74 18.07 4.98
N THR A 2 4.47 18.39 5.23
CA THR A 2 3.81 17.89 6.47
C THR A 2 2.30 17.78 6.37
N ALA A 3 1.61 18.61 5.58
CA ALA A 3 0.14 18.52 5.47
C ALA A 3 -0.35 17.37 4.56
N ASN A 4 0.40 17.03 3.49
CA ASN A 4 -0.07 16.08 2.49
C ASN A 4 0.02 14.63 2.98
N VAL A 5 1.13 14.27 3.62
CA VAL A 5 1.36 12.92 4.17
C VAL A 5 0.41 12.62 5.34
N LEU A 6 0.17 13.59 6.23
CA LEU A 6 -0.80 13.44 7.32
C LEU A 6 -2.24 13.27 6.80
N ARG A 7 -2.62 14.00 5.75
CA ARG A 7 -3.92 13.84 5.10
C ARG A 7 -4.04 12.47 4.46
N VAL A 8 -3.01 12.02 3.72
CA VAL A 8 -2.96 10.69 3.13
C VAL A 8 -3.03 9.62 4.22
N LYS A 9 -2.21 9.69 5.28
CA LYS A 9 -2.25 8.75 6.41
C LYS A 9 -3.62 8.68 7.07
N ASN A 10 -4.28 9.82 7.30
CA ASN A 10 -5.60 9.84 7.94
C ASN A 10 -6.72 9.37 7.00
N THR A 11 -6.65 9.73 5.71
CA THR A 11 -7.55 9.23 4.67
C THR A 11 -7.37 7.73 4.55
N TRP A 12 -6.16 7.21 4.32
CA TRP A 12 -5.88 5.79 4.17
C TRP A 12 -6.25 4.98 5.41
N ARG A 13 -5.99 5.46 6.63
CA ARG A 13 -6.41 4.80 7.87
C ARG A 13 -7.94 4.74 8.01
N PHE A 14 -8.64 5.82 7.67
CA PHE A 14 -10.12 5.83 7.63
C PHE A 14 -10.67 4.89 6.55
N THR A 15 -10.01 4.87 5.40
CA THR A 15 -10.36 4.16 4.18
C THR A 15 -10.13 2.65 4.35
N LEU A 16 -9.00 2.20 4.92
CA LEU A 16 -8.69 0.79 5.24
C LEU A 16 -9.45 0.24 6.47
N SER A 17 -9.70 1.06 7.50
CA SER A 17 -10.43 0.63 8.69
C SER A 17 -11.95 0.46 8.46
N HIS A 18 -12.48 0.96 7.34
CA HIS A 18 -13.89 0.90 7.00
C HIS A 18 -14.07 0.25 5.62
N ALA A 19 -14.10 -1.09 5.58
CA ALA A 19 -14.39 -1.92 4.40
C ALA A 19 -15.81 -1.74 3.81
N THR A 20 -16.50 -0.64 4.13
CA THR A 20 -17.79 -0.26 3.55
C THR A 20 -17.74 1.25 3.34
N PRO A 21 -17.62 1.76 2.10
CA PRO A 21 -17.55 3.19 1.86
C PRO A 21 -18.85 3.85 2.35
N HIS A 22 -18.76 4.68 3.40
CA HIS A 22 -19.89 5.38 4.02
C HIS A 22 -20.42 6.55 3.15
N SER A 23 -19.83 6.80 1.97
CA SER A 23 -20.29 7.79 0.99
C SER A 23 -19.93 7.38 -0.44
N SER A 24 -20.73 7.83 -1.41
CA SER A 24 -20.48 7.62 -2.86
C SER A 24 -19.17 8.27 -3.33
N ALA A 25 -18.77 9.38 -2.71
CA ALA A 25 -17.50 10.05 -3.01
C ALA A 25 -16.29 9.20 -2.57
N ALA A 26 -16.36 8.53 -1.41
CA ALA A 26 -15.32 7.62 -0.97
C ALA A 26 -15.23 6.37 -1.87
N ALA A 27 -16.37 5.87 -2.35
CA ALA A 27 -16.41 4.74 -3.28
C ALA A 27 -15.75 5.07 -4.64
N ALA A 28 -16.02 6.25 -5.21
CA ALA A 28 -15.42 6.68 -6.47
C ALA A 28 -13.90 6.86 -6.36
N ILE A 29 -13.41 7.46 -5.26
CA ILE A 29 -11.98 7.60 -4.99
C ILE A 29 -11.32 6.21 -4.86
N TRP A 30 -12.01 5.27 -4.22
CA TRP A 30 -11.53 3.91 -4.09
C TRP A 30 -11.41 3.18 -5.42
N GLU A 31 -12.41 3.32 -6.29
CA GLU A 31 -12.40 2.72 -7.64
C GLU A 31 -11.24 3.28 -8.49
N GLU A 32 -10.95 4.58 -8.38
CA GLU A 32 -9.83 5.21 -9.07
C GLU A 32 -8.47 4.70 -8.56
N ILE A 33 -8.32 4.59 -7.23
CA ILE A 33 -7.12 4.02 -6.60
C ILE A 33 -6.93 2.55 -7.00
N ASP A 34 -8.02 1.79 -7.04
CA ASP A 34 -8.01 0.37 -7.42
C ASP A 34 -7.54 0.19 -8.86
N THR A 35 -8.14 0.96 -9.78
CA THR A 35 -7.78 0.96 -11.19
C THR A 35 -6.30 1.26 -11.38
N TYR A 36 -5.81 2.35 -10.76
CA TYR A 36 -4.40 2.73 -10.86
C TYR A 36 -3.47 1.66 -10.27
N THR A 37 -3.86 1.04 -9.15
CA THR A 37 -3.06 -0.02 -8.50
C THR A 37 -2.96 -1.24 -9.41
N VAL A 38 -4.06 -1.67 -10.02
CA VAL A 38 -4.05 -2.80 -10.97
C VAL A 38 -3.18 -2.50 -12.19
N GLU A 39 -3.28 -1.30 -12.77
CA GLU A 39 -2.43 -0.89 -13.89
C GLU A 39 -0.93 -0.91 -13.53
N LEU A 40 -0.58 -0.43 -12.34
CA LEU A 40 0.78 -0.46 -11.82
C LEU A 40 1.30 -1.90 -11.68
N LEU A 41 0.50 -2.80 -11.09
CA LEU A 41 0.86 -4.21 -10.91
C LEU A 41 0.98 -4.93 -12.25
N ALA A 42 0.09 -4.67 -13.21
CA ALA A 42 0.17 -5.20 -14.56
C ALA A 42 1.45 -4.76 -15.27
N ARG A 43 1.85 -3.49 -15.08
CA ARG A 43 3.13 -3.00 -15.60
C ARG A 43 4.32 -3.68 -14.93
N ALA A 44 4.30 -3.84 -13.61
CA ALA A 44 5.35 -4.55 -12.87
C ALA A 44 5.50 -6.01 -13.34
N GLN A 45 4.39 -6.70 -13.63
CA GLN A 45 4.41 -8.04 -14.22
C GLN A 45 5.00 -8.04 -15.63
N LYS A 46 4.61 -7.08 -16.48
CA LYS A 46 5.18 -6.92 -17.84
C LYS A 46 6.69 -6.68 -17.82
N GLU A 47 7.16 -5.92 -16.83
CA GLU A 47 8.59 -5.63 -16.61
C GLU A 47 9.32 -6.76 -15.85
N ARG A 48 8.62 -7.86 -15.51
CA ARG A 48 9.13 -9.03 -14.77
C ARG A 48 9.61 -8.74 -13.36
N LEU A 49 9.11 -7.67 -12.73
CA LEU A 49 9.26 -7.43 -11.30
C LEU A 49 8.34 -8.35 -10.50
N LEU A 50 7.18 -8.71 -11.05
CA LEU A 50 6.31 -9.77 -10.56
C LEU A 50 6.41 -11.01 -11.45
N ALA A 51 6.10 -12.17 -10.88
CA ALA A 51 6.06 -13.41 -11.65
C ALA A 51 5.04 -13.30 -12.81
N PRO A 52 5.35 -13.86 -14.00
CA PRO A 52 4.45 -13.77 -15.17
C PRO A 52 3.07 -14.38 -14.95
N ASP A 53 2.95 -15.30 -14.00
CA ASP A 53 1.74 -16.00 -13.58
C ASP A 53 1.20 -15.51 -12.23
N ALA A 54 1.74 -14.40 -11.69
CA ALA A 54 1.24 -13.80 -10.47
C ALA A 54 -0.25 -13.40 -10.62
N ASP A 55 -1.06 -13.81 -9.65
CA ASP A 55 -2.44 -13.35 -9.49
C ASP A 55 -2.42 -11.88 -9.05
N LEU A 56 -2.79 -10.97 -9.96
CA LEU A 56 -2.73 -9.52 -9.71
C LEU A 56 -3.79 -9.04 -8.72
N ASP A 57 -4.95 -9.71 -8.64
CA ASP A 57 -5.98 -9.38 -7.68
C ASP A 57 -5.55 -9.75 -6.26
N TRP A 58 -4.97 -10.94 -6.10
CA TRP A 58 -4.37 -11.33 -4.84
C TRP A 58 -3.19 -10.43 -4.46
N THR A 59 -2.33 -10.10 -5.42
CA THR A 59 -1.18 -9.20 -5.20
C THR A 59 -1.63 -7.81 -4.74
N ARG A 60 -2.74 -7.29 -5.29
CA ARG A 60 -3.36 -6.04 -4.86
C ARG A 60 -3.86 -6.10 -3.41
N GLN A 61 -4.52 -7.18 -3.03
CA GLN A 61 -4.96 -7.38 -1.64
C GLN A 61 -3.78 -7.42 -0.67
N VAL A 62 -2.70 -8.12 -1.03
CA VAL A 62 -1.45 -8.15 -0.25
C VAL A 62 -0.83 -6.76 -0.15
N TYR A 63 -0.77 -6.01 -1.24
CA TYR A 63 -0.27 -4.62 -1.24
C TYR A 63 -1.05 -3.73 -0.26
N TYR A 64 -2.38 -3.79 -0.28
CA TYR A 64 -3.20 -3.01 0.65
C TYR A 64 -3.04 -3.46 2.11
N ALA A 65 -2.90 -4.76 2.35
CA ALA A 65 -2.63 -5.27 3.70
C ALA A 65 -1.29 -4.75 4.24
N LEU A 66 -0.22 -4.84 3.44
CA LEU A 66 1.10 -4.33 3.81
C LEU A 66 1.09 -2.81 4.06
N LEU A 67 0.35 -2.07 3.25
CA LEU A 67 0.21 -0.63 3.42
C LEU A 67 -0.56 -0.28 4.71
N GLY A 68 -1.63 -1.02 5.03
CA GLY A 68 -2.32 -0.88 6.31
C GLY A 68 -1.40 -1.12 7.50
N GLU A 69 -0.66 -2.23 7.48
CA GLU A 69 0.31 -2.58 8.53
C GLU A 69 1.44 -1.54 8.67
N ALA A 70 1.94 -1.02 7.55
CA ALA A 70 2.96 0.03 7.57
C ALA A 70 2.44 1.33 8.21
N LEU A 71 1.16 1.66 7.99
CA LEU A 71 0.52 2.86 8.55
C LEU A 71 0.20 2.74 10.04
N ASP A 72 -0.16 1.54 10.51
CA ASP A 72 -0.52 1.26 11.91
C ASP A 72 0.65 0.72 12.77
N ARG A 73 1.88 0.70 12.22
CA ARG A 73 3.07 0.16 12.86
C ARG A 73 3.29 0.70 14.29
N PRO A 74 3.38 -0.18 15.33
CA PRO A 74 3.63 0.24 16.71
C PRO A 74 5.03 0.88 16.86
N GLY A 75 5.14 1.93 17.69
CA GLY A 75 6.41 2.65 17.91
C GLY A 75 6.63 3.85 16.99
N ALA A 76 5.67 4.15 16.11
CA ALA A 76 5.62 5.34 15.27
C ALA A 76 5.89 6.67 15.99
N ASP A 77 5.45 6.79 17.25
CA ASP A 77 5.64 8.00 18.05
C ASP A 77 7.03 8.09 18.72
N GLN A 78 7.81 7.00 18.70
CA GLN A 78 9.10 6.91 19.41
C GLN A 78 10.31 7.14 18.50
N ASP A 79 10.17 6.92 17.20
CA ASP A 79 11.20 7.19 16.20
C ASP A 79 10.59 7.88 14.96
N PRO A 80 10.77 9.20 14.80
CA PRO A 80 10.30 9.95 13.64
C PRO A 80 10.89 9.46 12.31
N ALA A 81 12.09 8.88 12.32
CA ALA A 81 12.71 8.31 11.12
C ALA A 81 12.06 6.98 10.71
N ALA A 82 11.54 6.22 11.67
CA ALA A 82 10.74 5.01 11.41
C ALA A 82 9.33 5.33 10.87
N GLN A 83 8.98 6.62 10.74
CA GLN A 83 7.75 7.13 10.14
C GLN A 83 8.00 7.94 8.86
N ASP A 84 9.24 7.92 8.35
CA ASP A 84 9.54 8.51 7.05
C ASP A 84 8.69 7.82 5.96
N PRO A 85 7.83 8.56 5.24
CA PRO A 85 6.94 7.99 4.23
C PRO A 85 7.70 7.21 3.16
N ASP A 86 8.88 7.70 2.77
CA ASP A 86 9.69 7.06 1.74
C ASP A 86 10.25 5.72 2.25
N ALA A 87 10.66 5.65 3.52
CA ALA A 87 11.09 4.40 4.16
C ALA A 87 9.95 3.37 4.29
N LEU A 88 8.73 3.82 4.60
CA LEU A 88 7.55 2.94 4.67
C LEU A 88 7.16 2.41 3.29
N VAL A 89 7.20 3.25 2.27
CA VAL A 89 6.98 2.84 0.87
C VAL A 89 8.03 1.82 0.45
N ALA A 90 9.31 2.08 0.74
CA ALA A 90 10.39 1.14 0.42
C ALA A 90 10.20 -0.20 1.12
N LEU A 91 9.80 -0.22 2.39
CA LEU A 91 9.51 -1.44 3.14
C LEU A 91 8.36 -2.25 2.51
N VAL A 92 7.25 -1.59 2.19
CA VAL A 92 6.09 -2.24 1.57
C VAL A 92 6.47 -2.86 0.23
N ILE A 93 7.17 -2.10 -0.62
CA ILE A 93 7.57 -2.57 -1.95
C ILE A 93 8.62 -3.69 -1.87
N ASP A 94 9.64 -3.56 -1.02
CA ASP A 94 10.64 -4.62 -0.83
C ASP A 94 9.99 -5.91 -0.33
N THR A 95 9.05 -5.80 0.60
CA THR A 95 8.30 -6.96 1.12
C THR A 95 7.40 -7.57 0.06
N LEU A 96 6.72 -6.76 -0.75
CA LEU A 96 5.86 -7.24 -1.83
C LEU A 96 6.65 -7.99 -2.91
N LEU A 97 7.83 -7.48 -3.27
CA LEU A 97 8.64 -8.04 -4.36
C LEU A 97 9.51 -9.22 -3.93
N HIS A 98 10.02 -9.20 -2.70
CA HIS A 98 10.99 -10.20 -2.25
C HIS A 98 10.46 -11.13 -1.15
N GLY A 99 9.32 -10.80 -0.54
CA GLY A 99 8.79 -11.53 0.62
C GLY A 99 9.74 -11.45 1.83
N ALA A 100 9.44 -12.27 2.85
CA ALA A 100 10.25 -12.39 4.07
C ALA A 100 11.11 -13.66 4.11
N GLY A 101 11.15 -14.42 3.02
CA GLY A 101 11.96 -15.64 2.91
C GLY A 101 13.46 -15.33 2.75
N PRO A 102 14.34 -16.33 2.92
CA PRO A 102 15.75 -16.18 2.60
C PRO A 102 15.93 -15.72 1.15
N ARG A 103 16.76 -14.70 0.92
CA ARG A 103 17.19 -14.32 -0.44
C ARG A 103 18.13 -15.44 -0.93
N GLY A 104 17.73 -16.12 -2.01
CA GLY A 104 18.50 -17.21 -2.62
C GLY A 104 19.83 -16.75 -3.21
#